data_AF-A0A7J7GIP5-F1
#
_entry.id   AF-A0A7J7GIP5-F1
#
_cell.length_a   1.000
_cell.length_b   1.000
_cell.length_c   1.000
_cell.angle_alpha   90.00
_cell.angle_beta   90.00
_cell.angle_gamma   90.00
#
_symmetry.space_group_name_H-M   'P 1'
#
loop_
_entity.id
_entity.type
_entity.pdbx_description
1 polymer ?
#
loop_
_entity_poly.entity_id
_entity_poly.type
_entity_poly.pdbx_seq_one_letter_code
_entity_poly.pdbx_strand_id
1 'polypeptide(L)'
;MLNFALREVLGNHVDQKGSIVLPEKLRFDFSHGKPVKPDELRKIESIVNEQIEAELDVFSKEVTLTDAKLINGLRAVFGEVYPDPVRVVVNWSKSGGPPC
;
A
#
# COMPACT_ATOMS: atom_id res chain seq x y z
N MET A 1 0.10 -3.37 -2.43
CA MET A 1 -0.80 -3.85 -3.51
C MET A 1 -2.19 -3.24 -3.39
N LEU A 2 -3.05 -3.68 -2.46
CA LEU A 2 -4.45 -3.16 -2.36
C LEU A 2 -4.54 -1.64 -2.11
N ASN A 3 -3.77 -1.09 -1.17
CA ASN A 3 -3.76 0.36 -0.92
C ASN A 3 -3.35 1.16 -2.17
N PHE A 4 -2.40 0.65 -2.94
CA PHE A 4 -1.98 1.25 -4.21
C PHE A 4 -3.10 1.19 -5.24
N ALA A 5 -3.70 0.01 -5.49
CA ALA A 5 -4.78 -0.16 -6.45
C ALA A 5 -5.99 0.73 -6.15
N LEU A 6 -6.35 0.89 -4.87
CA LEU A 6 -7.41 1.80 -4.44
C LEU A 6 -7.10 3.25 -4.85
N ARG A 7 -5.87 3.73 -4.66
CA ARG A 7 -5.48 5.09 -5.03
C ARG A 7 -5.39 5.30 -6.55
N GLU A 8 -4.89 4.31 -7.27
CA GLU A 8 -4.81 4.35 -8.74
C GLU A 8 -6.20 4.46 -9.38
N VAL A 9 -7.21 3.79 -8.81
CA VAL A 9 -8.57 3.79 -9.37
C VAL A 9 -9.43 4.91 -8.82
N LEU A 10 -9.38 5.15 -7.50
CA LEU A 10 -10.30 6.07 -6.83
C LEU A 10 -9.71 7.46 -6.59
N GLY A 11 -8.38 7.61 -6.64
CA GLY A 11 -7.66 8.87 -6.46
C GLY A 11 -6.84 8.98 -5.18
N ASN A 12 -6.05 10.06 -5.10
CA ASN A 12 -5.06 10.28 -4.04
C ASN A 12 -5.64 10.63 -2.65
N HIS A 13 -6.94 10.93 -2.55
CA HIS A 13 -7.64 11.20 -1.29
C HIS A 13 -8.01 9.94 -0.51
N VAL A 14 -7.75 8.76 -1.07
CA VAL A 14 -7.94 7.50 -0.37
C VAL A 14 -6.79 7.29 0.61
N ASP A 15 -7.14 7.29 1.89
CA ASP A 15 -6.26 7.01 3.01
C ASP A 15 -6.78 5.81 3.78
N GLN A 16 -5.86 4.97 4.26
CA GLN A 16 -6.21 3.84 5.12
C GLN A 16 -6.74 4.36 6.47
N LYS A 17 -7.81 3.74 6.95
CA LYS A 17 -8.42 4.01 8.26
C LYS A 17 -8.40 2.81 9.21
N GLY A 18 -8.14 1.61 8.67
CA GLY A 18 -8.04 0.40 9.47
C GLY A 18 -7.66 -0.80 8.61
N SER A 19 -7.07 -1.81 9.23
CA SER A 19 -6.85 -3.10 8.60
C SER A 19 -6.91 -4.22 9.63
N ILE A 20 -7.61 -5.30 9.29
CA ILE A 20 -7.69 -6.51 10.09
C ILE A 20 -7.31 -7.66 9.17
N VAL A 21 -6.28 -8.42 9.57
CA VAL A 21 -5.84 -9.62 8.88
C VAL A 21 -6.12 -10.81 9.80
N LEU A 22 -7.05 -11.66 9.40
CA LEU A 22 -7.34 -12.93 10.05
C LEU A 22 -7.09 -14.07 9.05
N PRO A 23 -6.85 -15.31 9.50
CA PRO A 23 -6.62 -16.44 8.61
C PRO A 23 -7.75 -16.65 7.57
N GLU A 24 -8.99 -16.33 7.93
CA GLU A 24 -10.17 -16.55 7.09
C GLU A 24 -10.64 -15.30 6.34
N LYS A 25 -10.17 -14.11 6.74
CA LYS A 25 -10.62 -12.85 6.14
C LYS A 25 -9.62 -11.71 6.27
N LEU A 26 -9.56 -10.90 5.23
CA LEU A 26 -8.92 -9.59 5.22
C LEU A 26 -10.01 -8.52 5.20
N ARG A 27 -9.94 -7.56 6.12
CA ARG A 27 -10.74 -6.33 6.06
C ARG A 27 -9.80 -5.13 5.94
N PHE A 28 -10.09 -4.27 4.98
CA PHE A 28 -9.34 -3.04 4.73
C PHE A 28 -10.30 -1.86 4.69
N ASP A 29 -10.20 -0.97 5.68
CA ASP A 29 -11.04 0.21 5.78
C ASP A 29 -10.28 1.44 5.23
N PHE A 30 -10.93 2.25 4.39
CA PHE A 30 -10.33 3.41 3.73
C PHE A 30 -11.31 4.58 3.61
N SER A 31 -10.78 5.81 3.47
CA SER A 31 -11.60 6.99 3.22
C SER A 31 -12.10 7.05 1.79
N HIS A 32 -13.42 7.06 1.61
CA HIS A 32 -14.06 7.35 0.33
C HIS A 32 -15.45 7.91 0.58
N GLY A 33 -15.77 9.07 -0.02
CA GLY A 33 -17.00 9.82 0.29
C GLY A 33 -18.29 9.25 -0.34
N LYS A 34 -18.19 8.16 -1.10
CA LYS A 34 -19.32 7.52 -1.79
C LYS A 34 -19.07 6.01 -1.89
N PRO A 35 -20.10 5.19 -2.17
CA PRO A 35 -19.88 3.78 -2.50
C PRO A 35 -19.02 3.62 -3.77
N VAL A 36 -18.12 2.63 -3.76
CA VAL A 36 -17.31 2.29 -4.94
C VAL A 36 -18.19 1.59 -5.98
N LYS A 37 -18.08 2.00 -7.25
CA LYS A 37 -18.88 1.39 -8.31
C LYS A 37 -18.39 -0.04 -8.62
N PRO A 38 -19.28 -0.94 -9.10
CA PRO A 38 -18.87 -2.30 -9.48
C PRO A 38 -17.72 -2.36 -10.50
N ASP A 39 -17.69 -1.43 -11.47
CA ASP A 39 -16.61 -1.38 -12.47
C ASP A 39 -15.26 -0.95 -11.86
N GLU A 40 -15.29 0.00 -10.91
CA GLU A 40 -14.10 0.44 -10.18
C GLU A 40 -13.59 -0.70 -9.29
N LEU A 41 -14.48 -1.45 -8.62
CA LEU A 41 -14.12 -2.63 -7.84
C LEU A 41 -13.42 -3.70 -8.70
N ARG A 42 -13.98 -4.02 -9.87
CA ARG A 42 -13.35 -4.97 -10.80
C ARG A 42 -11.98 -4.51 -11.25
N LYS A 43 -11.80 -3.21 -11.49
CA LYS A 43 -10.50 -2.64 -11.86
C LYS A 43 -9.48 -2.74 -10.72
N ILE A 44 -9.90 -2.46 -9.49
CA ILE A 44 -9.06 -2.61 -8.29
C ILE A 44 -8.60 -4.06 -8.15
N GLU A 45 -9.52 -5.02 -8.30
CA GLU A 45 -9.23 -6.45 -8.24
C GLU A 45 -8.24 -6.89 -9.32
N SER A 46 -8.44 -6.45 -10.58
CA SER A 46 -7.52 -6.72 -11.69
C SER A 46 -6.10 -6.25 -11.39
N ILE A 47 -5.94 -5.00 -10.93
CA ILE A 47 -4.61 -4.44 -10.61
C ILE A 47 -3.93 -5.23 -9.50
N VAL A 48 -4.68 -5.67 -8.48
CA VAL A 48 -4.11 -6.48 -7.39
C VAL A 48 -3.66 -7.83 -7.92
N ASN A 49 -4.51 -8.52 -8.71
CA ASN A 49 -4.19 -9.83 -9.27
C ASN A 49 -2.99 -9.76 -10.24
N GLU A 50 -2.93 -8.76 -11.10
CA GLU A 50 -1.79 -8.51 -12.00
C GLU A 50 -0.47 -8.35 -11.22
N GLN A 51 -0.49 -7.65 -10.10
CA GLN A 51 0.70 -7.51 -9.25
C GLN A 51 1.06 -8.81 -8.53
N ILE A 52 0.09 -9.67 -8.21
CA ILE A 52 0.33 -10.99 -7.63
C ILE A 52 0.98 -11.89 -8.70
N GLU A 53 0.41 -11.92 -9.90
CA GLU A 53 0.90 -12.69 -11.05
C GLU A 53 2.30 -12.25 -11.50
N ALA A 54 2.63 -10.97 -11.35
CA ALA A 54 3.95 -10.45 -11.68
C ALA A 54 5.07 -10.98 -10.76
N GLU A 55 4.72 -11.64 -9.65
CA GLU A 55 5.63 -12.19 -8.64
C GLU A 55 6.68 -11.15 -8.25
N LEU A 56 6.19 -9.98 -7.80
CA LEU A 56 7.05 -8.86 -7.42
C LEU A 56 7.82 -9.20 -6.15
N ASP A 57 9.13 -8.98 -6.18
CA ASP A 57 9.98 -9.18 -5.01
C ASP A 57 9.59 -8.20 -3.89
N VAL A 58 9.49 -8.73 -2.67
CA VAL A 58 9.20 -7.96 -1.46
C VAL A 58 10.46 -7.86 -0.62
N PHE A 59 10.91 -6.64 -0.38
CA PHE A 59 12.06 -6.35 0.46
C PHE A 59 11.63 -5.65 1.73
N SER A 60 12.34 -5.92 2.82
CA SER A 60 12.16 -5.16 4.05
C SER A 60 13.48 -4.88 4.73
N LYS A 61 13.62 -3.69 5.30
CA LYS A 61 14.82 -3.25 6.01
C LYS A 61 14.43 -2.44 7.24
N GLU A 62 15.15 -2.64 8.34
CA GLU A 62 15.10 -1.75 9.49
C GLU A 62 15.98 -0.53 9.22
N VAL A 63 15.40 0.65 9.38
CA VAL A 63 16.05 1.95 9.13
C VAL A 63 15.68 2.90 10.26
N THR A 64 16.48 3.97 10.42
CA THR A 64 16.12 5.02 11.36
C THR A 64 14.83 5.70 10.91
N LEU A 65 14.05 6.22 11.85
CA LEU A 65 12.83 6.97 11.52
C LEU A 65 13.13 8.18 10.61
N THR A 66 14.31 8.79 10.76
CA THR A 66 14.77 9.91 9.93
C THR A 66 15.00 9.45 8.48
N ASP A 67 15.72 8.36 8.28
CA ASP A 67 15.99 7.83 6.93
C ASP A 67 14.72 7.36 6.24
N ALA A 68 13.81 6.71 7.00
CA ALA A 68 12.51 6.29 6.46
C ALA A 68 11.74 7.48 5.86
N LYS A 69 11.68 8.62 6.56
CA LYS A 69 10.97 9.82 6.08
C LYS A 69 11.51 10.39 4.77
N LEU A 70 12.74 10.05 4.38
CA LEU A 70 13.36 10.48 3.12
C LEU A 70 13.02 9.57 1.94
N ILE A 71 12.44 8.39 2.18
CA ILE A 71 12.10 7.44 1.12
C ILE A 71 10.94 7.98 0.29
N ASN A 72 11.22 8.28 -0.99
CA ASN A 72 10.21 8.73 -1.93
C ASN A 72 9.11 7.69 -2.12
N GLY A 73 7.86 8.13 -1.98
CA GLY A 73 6.72 7.23 -2.08
C GLY A 73 6.46 6.39 -0.83
N LEU A 74 7.26 6.54 0.25
CA LEU A 74 6.94 5.93 1.53
C LEU A 74 5.56 6.40 2.00
N ARG A 75 4.72 5.44 2.35
CA ARG A 75 3.38 5.69 2.89
C ARG A 75 3.37 5.29 4.35
N ALA A 76 3.33 6.29 5.21
CA ALA A 76 3.02 6.13 6.63
C ALA A 76 1.53 6.42 6.87
N VAL A 77 0.94 5.77 7.88
CA VAL A 77 -0.42 6.04 8.31
C VAL A 77 -0.40 7.34 9.12
N PHE A 78 -1.20 8.31 8.68
CA PHE A 78 -1.25 9.63 9.31
C PHE A 78 -1.79 9.53 10.76
N GLY A 79 -1.05 10.08 11.72
CA GLY A 79 -1.45 10.15 13.13
C GLY A 79 -0.88 9.04 14.03
N GLU A 80 -0.17 8.07 13.47
CA GLU A 80 0.51 7.02 14.24
C GLU A 80 1.89 7.48 14.73
N VAL A 81 2.25 7.11 15.96
CA VAL A 81 3.60 7.32 16.50
C VAL A 81 4.42 6.07 16.17
N TYR A 82 5.41 6.24 15.31
CA TYR A 82 6.33 5.17 14.93
C TYR A 82 7.54 5.12 15.87
N PRO A 83 7.91 3.94 16.39
CA PRO A 83 9.14 3.76 17.17
C PRO A 83 10.38 3.92 16.26
N ASP A 84 11.54 4.20 16.85
CA ASP A 84 12.83 4.21 16.14
C ASP A 84 13.69 3.05 16.69
N PRO A 85 14.12 2.08 15.85
CA PRO A 85 14.01 2.02 14.39
C PRO A 85 12.63 1.57 13.87
N VAL A 86 12.36 1.88 12.59
CA VAL A 86 11.18 1.40 11.85
C VAL A 86 11.57 0.34 10.83
N ARG A 87 10.66 -0.61 10.59
CA ARG A 87 10.78 -1.55 9.47
C ARG A 87 10.03 -1.01 8.26
N VAL A 88 10.75 -0.72 7.19
CA VAL A 88 10.18 -0.33 5.89
C VAL A 88 10.00 -1.59 5.04
N VAL A 89 8.85 -1.71 4.37
CA VAL A 89 8.51 -2.80 3.46
C VAL A 89 8.20 -2.20 2.08
N VAL A 90 8.83 -2.72 1.04
CA VAL A 90 8.65 -2.26 -0.34
C VAL A 90 8.41 -3.45 -1.28
N ASN A 91 7.48 -3.29 -2.21
CA ASN A 91 7.30 -4.19 -3.34
C ASN A 91 7.89 -3.55 -4.61
N TRP A 92 8.69 -4.32 -5.34
CA TRP A 92 9.41 -3.87 -6.52
C TRP A 92 8.56 -3.95 -7.78
N SER A 93 8.35 -2.85 -8.50
CA SER A 93 7.84 -2.96 -9.88
C SER A 93 9.01 -3.33 -10.80
N LYS A 94 8.88 -4.41 -11.58
CA LYS A 94 9.91 -4.82 -12.56
C LYS A 94 10.17 -3.75 -13.65
N SER A 95 9.34 -2.70 -13.74
CA SER A 95 9.46 -1.62 -14.73
C SER A 95 10.26 -0.38 -14.27
N GLY A 96 10.74 -0.31 -13.03
CA GLY A 96 11.48 0.87 -12.55
C GLY A 96 12.50 0.52 -11.49
N GLY A 97 13.76 0.31 -11.92
CA GLY A 97 14.96 -0.08 -11.15
C GLY A 97 15.24 0.68 -9.84
N PRO A 98 16.15 0.16 -8.96
CA PRO A 98 16.34 0.57 -7.55
C PRO A 98 16.28 2.07 -7.27
N PRO A 99 15.39 2.59 -6.37
CA PRO A 99 15.76 3.75 -5.61
C PRO A 99 16.81 3.26 -4.61
N CYS A 100 18.05 3.58 -4.95
CA CYS A 100 19.24 3.58 -4.10
C CYS A 100 18.96 3.48 -2.59
#